data_AF-A0A6V7JM33-F1
#
_entry.id   AF-A0A6V7JM33-F1
#
_cell.length_a   1.000
_cell.length_b   1.000
_cell.length_c   1.000
_cell.angle_alpha   90.00
_cell.angle_beta   90.00
_cell.angle_gamma   90.00
#
_symmetry.space_group_name_H-M   'P 1'
#
loop_
_entity.id
_entity.type
_entity.pdbx_description
1 polymer ?
#
loop_
_entity_poly.entity_id
_entity_poly.type
_entity_poly.pdbx_seq_one_letter_code
_entity_poly.pdbx_strand_id
1 'polypeptide(L)' 'VLNEKQHDLAARNEYNFDHPDAFDFELLKTTLQRLKEGRKADVPIYNFVTHSRENRT' A
#
# COMPACT_ATOMS: atom_id res chain seq x y z
N VAL A 1 -3.98 -0.30 -3.98
CA VAL A 1 -3.03 -0.92 -4.93
C VAL A 1 -3.10 -0.12 -6.22
N LEU A 2 -1.96 0.12 -6.86
CA LEU A 2 -1.91 0.93 -8.10
C LEU A 2 -2.74 0.25 -9.21
N ASN A 3 -3.42 1.06 -10.01
CA ASN A 3 -4.02 0.58 -11.26
C ASN A 3 -2.97 0.53 -12.38
N GLU A 4 -3.33 -0.05 -13.53
CA GLU A 4 -2.46 -0.22 -14.70
C GLU A 4 -1.78 1.09 -15.14
N LYS A 5 -2.54 2.17 -15.28
CA LYS A 5 -2.00 3.49 -15.66
C LYS A 5 -1.02 4.04 -14.64
N GLN A 6 -1.29 3.83 -13.35
CA GLN A 6 -0.41 4.27 -12.28
C GLN A 6 0.89 3.45 -12.22
N HIS A 7 0.82 2.15 -12.53
CA HIS A 7 2.01 1.32 -12.69
C HIS A 7 2.88 1.80 -13.86
N ASP A 8 2.30 2.18 -14.99
CA ASP A 8 3.04 2.74 -16.13
C ASP A 8 3.72 4.07 -15.79
N LEU A 9 3.05 4.93 -15.00
CA LEU A 9 3.64 6.17 -14.49
C LEU A 9 4.78 5.89 -13.50
N ALA A 10 4.59 4.93 -12.59
CA ALA A 10 5.60 4.53 -11.62
C ALA A 10 6.86 3.99 -12.32
N ALA A 11 6.71 3.13 -13.33
CA ALA A 11 7.82 2.60 -14.12
C ALA A 11 8.63 3.69 -14.84
N ARG A 12 8.00 4.83 -15.15
CA ARG A 12 8.65 6.00 -15.76
C ARG A 12 9.13 7.05 -14.74
N ASN A 13 9.04 6.77 -13.44
CA ASN A 13 9.30 7.72 -12.35
C ASN A 13 8.41 8.98 -12.38
N GLU A 14 7.22 8.88 -12.97
CA GLU A 14 6.24 9.95 -13.11
C GLU A 14 5.07 9.83 -12.12
N TYR A 15 5.13 8.85 -11.20
CA TYR A 15 4.12 8.68 -10.16
C TYR A 15 4.60 9.28 -8.83
N ASN A 16 3.77 10.12 -8.21
CA ASN A 16 4.07 10.75 -6.93
C ASN A 16 3.64 9.84 -5.76
N PHE A 17 4.60 9.11 -5.18
CA PHE A 17 4.38 8.22 -4.04
C PHE A 17 4.19 8.94 -2.69
N ASP A 18 4.46 10.24 -2.62
CA ASP A 18 4.27 11.06 -1.41
C ASP A 18 2.88 11.72 -1.36
N HIS A 19 2.11 11.63 -2.44
CA HIS A 19 0.74 12.13 -2.45
C HIS A 19 -0.14 11.25 -1.55
N PRO A 20 -1.08 11.81 -0.76
CA PRO A 20 -1.98 11.03 0.09
C PRO A 20 -2.68 9.87 -0.64
N ASP A 21 -3.08 10.08 -1.89
CA ASP A 21 -3.75 9.05 -2.71
C ASP A 21 -2.89 7.81 -3.02
N ALA A 22 -1.57 7.86 -2.81
CA ALA A 22 -0.70 6.70 -2.92
C ALA A 22 -0.86 5.72 -1.76
N PHE A 23 -1.48 6.14 -0.65
CA PHE A 23 -1.67 5.34 0.55
C PHE A 23 -3.08 4.77 0.66
N ASP A 24 -3.16 3.53 1.16
CA ASP A 24 -4.40 2.84 1.47
C ASP A 24 -4.83 3.17 2.91
N PHE A 25 -5.40 4.35 3.11
CA PHE A 25 -5.76 4.86 4.44
C PHE A 25 -6.86 4.03 5.13
N GLU A 26 -7.79 3.45 4.38
CA GLU A 26 -8.82 2.59 4.95
C GLU A 26 -8.22 1.30 5.52
N LEU A 27 -7.27 0.69 4.81
CA LEU A 27 -6.51 -0.44 5.34
C LEU A 27 -5.66 -0.04 6.55
N LEU A 28 -4.97 1.09 6.50
CA LEU A 28 -4.17 1.59 7.61
C LEU A 28 -5.02 1.75 8.88
N LYS A 29 -6.15 2.46 8.75
CA LYS A 29 -7.09 2.70 9.85
C LYS A 29 -7.61 1.40 10.44
N THR A 30 -8.04 0.47 9.60
CA THR A 30 -8.56 -0.83 10.04
C THR A 30 -7.50 -1.66 10.75
N THR A 31 -6.28 -1.67 10.21
CA THR A 31 -5.12 -2.37 10.79
C THR A 31 -4.80 -1.82 12.18
N LEU A 32 -4.67 -0.49 12.30
CA LEU A 32 -4.39 0.18 13.57
C LEU A 32 -5.50 -0.05 14.60
N GLN A 33 -6.77 -0.04 14.18
CA GLN A 33 -7.89 -0.31 15.07
C GLN A 33 -7.82 -1.74 15.64
N ARG A 34 -7.51 -2.75 14.82
CA ARG A 34 -7.33 -4.13 15.29
C ARG A 34 -6.18 -4.25 16.29
N LEU A 35 -5.04 -3.62 15.98
CA LEU A 35 -3.88 -3.59 16.87
C LEU A 35 -4.21 -2.91 18.21
N LYS A 36 -4.94 -1.79 18.18
CA LYS A 36 -5.41 -1.08 19.37
C LYS A 36 -6.32 -1.94 20.25
N GLU A 37 -7.10 -2.83 19.65
CA GLU A 37 -7.95 -3.81 20.34
C GLU A 37 -7.19 -5.07 20.80
N GLY A 38 -5.87 -5.15 20.60
CA GLY A 38 -5.06 -6.31 20.94
C GLY A 38 -5.32 -7.53 20.03
N ARG A 39 -5.94 -7.33 18.86
CA ARG A 39 -6.20 -8.39 17.89
C ARG A 39 -5.06 -8.50 16.89
N LYS A 40 -4.81 -9.73 16.42
CA LYS A 40 -3.90 -9.98 15.28
C LYS A 40 -4.36 -9.16 14.07
N ALA A 41 -3.42 -8.50 13.40
CA ALA A 41 -3.63 -7.84 12.12
C ALA A 41 -2.57 -8.35 11.14
N ASP A 42 -2.97 -8.57 9.90
CA ASP A 42 -2.07 -8.99 8.83
C ASP A 42 -1.65 -7.74 8.06
N VAL A 43 -0.34 -7.53 7.90
CA VAL A 43 0.21 -6.28 7.35
C VAL A 43 0.81 -6.58 5.98
N PRO A 44 0.33 -5.94 4.90
CA PRO A 44 0.85 -6.22 3.58
C PRO A 44 2.31 -5.74 3.44
N ILE A 45 3.11 -6.53 2.73
CA ILE A 45 4.46 -6.14 2.33
C ILE A 45 4.40 -5.42 0.98
N TYR A 46 5.05 -4.26 0.89
CA TYR A 46 5.18 -3.50 -0.36
C TYR A 46 6.57 -3.72 -0.97
N ASN A 47 6.61 -4.11 -2.24
CA ASN A 47 7.85 -4.31 -2.99
C ASN A 47 8.17 -3.04 -3.80
N PHE A 48 9.26 -2.37 -3.43
CA PHE A 48 9.70 -1.13 -4.08
C PHE A 48 10.24 -1.32 -5.50
N VAL A 49 10.69 -2.53 -5.86
CA VAL A 49 11.23 -2.83 -7.20
C VAL A 49 10.10 -2.99 -8.22
N THR A 50 9.02 -3.66 -7.83
CA THR A 50 7.88 -3.94 -8.73
C THR A 50 6.71 -2.96 -8.54
N HIS A 51 6.85 -2.00 -7.63
CA HIS A 51 5.81 -1.06 -7.22
C HIS A 51 4.48 -1.73 -6.82
N SER A 52 4.53 -2.94 -6.25
CA SER A 52 3.35 -3.77 -6.01
C SER A 52 3.29 -4.33 -4.59
N ARG A 53 2.10 -4.78 -4.18
CA ARG A 53 1.89 -5.49 -2.92
C ARG A 53 2.24 -6.97 -3.09
N GLU A 54 2.92 -7.57 -2.11
CA GLU A 54 3.18 -9.01 -2.11
C GLU A 54 1.95 -9.80 -1.63
N ASN A 55 1.88 -11.07 -2.02
CA ASN A 55 0.80 -11.98 -1.59
C ASN A 55 0.92 -12.44 -0.13
N ARG A 56 2.07 -12.18 0.52
CA ARG A 56 2.34 -12.52 1.91
C ARG A 56 2.13 -11.31 2.83
N THR A 57 1.81 -11.59 4.09
CA THR A 57 1.44 -10.61 5.12
C THR A 57 1.96 -11.01 6.49
#